data_AF-F6B9V6-F1
#
_entry.id   AF-F6B9V6-F1
#
_cell.length_a   1.000
_cell.length_b   1.000
_cell.length_c   1.000
_cell.angle_alpha   90.00
_cell.angle_beta   90.00
_cell.angle_gamma   90.00
#
_symmetry.space_group_name_H-M   'P 1'
#
loop_
_entity.id
_entity.type
_entity.pdbx_description
1 polymer ?
#
loop_
_entity_poly.entity_id
_entity_poly.type
_entity_poly.pdbx_seq_one_letter_code
_entity_poly.pdbx_strand_id
1 'polypeptide(L)'
;MSHYLKQISNLLFIIAHFPVLLVAAALEYFSDSKMGVYRYLVYKNRVFEASLFTKGMVTVYQYLLAAGVILGLILLLWNIFKGGKKEIRQQEALFLLANAIGLYFIFIVSPGQLAAYYFFLMGILVVVTLRFLRLVVTGLRSVPSK
;
A
#
# COMPACT_ATOMS: atom_id res chain seq x y z
N MET A 1 22.33 -9.54 -15.30
CA MET A 1 22.07 -9.42 -13.84
C MET A 1 21.49 -10.74 -13.38
N SER A 2 22.21 -11.53 -12.56
CA SER A 2 21.93 -12.97 -12.39
C SER A 2 20.49 -13.21 -11.91
N HIS A 3 19.87 -14.26 -12.42
CA HIS A 3 18.50 -14.67 -12.10
C HIS A 3 18.25 -14.71 -10.57
N TYR A 4 19.27 -15.10 -9.82
CA TYR A 4 19.30 -15.14 -8.35
C TYR A 4 19.19 -13.76 -7.70
N LEU A 5 19.91 -12.74 -8.21
CA LEU A 5 19.82 -11.38 -7.66
C LEU A 5 18.41 -10.78 -7.86
N LYS A 6 17.76 -11.10 -8.98
CA LYS A 6 16.37 -10.68 -9.25
C LYS A 6 15.37 -11.38 -8.31
N GLN A 7 15.57 -12.68 -8.05
CA GLN A 7 14.78 -13.44 -7.08
C GLN A 7 14.95 -12.93 -5.65
N ILE A 8 16.18 -12.70 -5.20
CA ILE A 8 16.47 -12.19 -3.86
C ILE A 8 15.87 -10.80 -3.65
N SER A 9 16.00 -9.89 -4.63
CA SER A 9 15.36 -8.58 -4.56
C SER A 9 13.84 -8.69 -4.48
N ASN A 10 13.22 -9.59 -5.26
CA ASN A 10 11.79 -9.80 -5.21
C ASN A 10 11.32 -10.34 -3.85
N LEU A 11 12.08 -11.27 -3.26
CA LEU A 11 11.81 -11.86 -1.96
C LEU A 11 11.94 -10.83 -0.83
N LEU A 12 13.01 -10.04 -0.83
CA LEU A 12 13.22 -8.94 0.11
C LEU A 12 12.08 -7.92 0.05
N PHE A 13 11.63 -7.57 -1.17
CA PHE A 13 10.47 -6.70 -1.32
C PHE A 13 9.24 -7.36 -0.70
N ILE A 14 8.92 -8.62 -1.00
CA ILE A 14 7.76 -9.31 -0.40
C ILE A 14 7.84 -9.28 1.13
N ILE A 15 8.97 -9.68 1.70
CA ILE A 15 9.23 -9.68 3.14
C ILE A 15 9.09 -8.28 3.75
N ALA A 16 9.37 -7.20 3.01
CA ALA A 16 9.20 -5.84 3.54
C ALA A 16 7.71 -5.42 3.71
N HIS A 17 6.78 -6.01 2.96
CA HIS A 17 5.36 -5.62 3.03
C HIS A 17 4.61 -6.30 4.19
N PHE A 18 4.89 -7.58 4.42
CA PHE A 18 4.13 -8.42 5.36
C PHE A 18 4.24 -8.00 6.84
N PRO A 19 5.39 -7.58 7.38
CA PRO A 19 5.54 -7.31 8.81
C PRO A 19 4.60 -6.21 9.29
N VAL A 20 4.43 -5.13 8.51
CA VAL A 20 3.62 -3.98 8.94
C VAL A 20 2.14 -4.35 8.98
N LEU A 21 1.64 -5.07 7.98
CA LEU A 21 0.26 -5.56 7.96
C LEU A 21 0.01 -6.68 8.98
N LEU A 22 0.99 -7.56 9.20
CA LEU A 22 0.92 -8.60 10.22
C LEU A 22 0.87 -8.01 11.62
N VAL A 23 1.64 -6.96 11.90
CA VAL A 23 1.58 -6.25 13.18
C VAL A 23 0.20 -5.61 13.37
N ALA A 24 -0.35 -4.95 12.35
CA ALA A 24 -1.70 -4.38 12.42
C ALA A 24 -2.77 -5.46 12.67
N ALA A 25 -2.69 -6.59 11.97
CA ALA A 25 -3.60 -7.72 12.15
C ALA A 25 -3.46 -8.39 13.54
N ALA A 26 -2.23 -8.53 14.03
CA ALA A 26 -2.00 -9.05 15.38
C ALA A 26 -2.56 -8.10 16.44
N LEU A 27 -2.38 -6.79 16.28
CA LEU A 27 -2.94 -5.79 17.20
C LEU A 27 -4.47 -5.83 17.22
N GLU A 28 -5.11 -6.00 16.07
CA GLU A 28 -6.57 -6.19 15.97
C GLU A 28 -6.99 -7.49 16.68
N TYR A 29 -6.34 -8.61 16.40
CA TYR A 29 -6.65 -9.89 17.06
C TYR A 29 -6.50 -9.81 18.59
N PHE A 30 -5.47 -9.12 19.08
CA PHE A 30 -5.26 -8.94 20.51
C PHE A 30 -6.15 -7.87 21.12
N SER A 31 -6.79 -6.98 20.36
CA SER A 31 -7.69 -5.99 20.94
C SER A 31 -8.93 -6.64 21.54
N ASP A 32 -9.39 -7.75 20.95
CA ASP A 32 -10.57 -8.47 21.41
C ASP A 32 -10.29 -9.30 22.68
N SER A 33 -9.06 -9.82 22.80
CA SER A 33 -8.67 -10.69 23.91
C SER A 33 -7.93 -9.99 25.06
N LYS A 34 -7.31 -8.83 24.80
CA LYS A 34 -6.50 -8.08 25.77
C LYS A 34 -6.96 -6.63 25.86
N MET A 35 -7.71 -6.31 26.92
CA MET A 35 -8.19 -4.94 27.18
C MET A 35 -7.07 -3.89 27.22
N GLY A 36 -5.86 -4.26 27.65
CA GLY A 36 -4.71 -3.35 27.63
C GLY A 36 -4.33 -2.92 26.20
N VAL A 37 -4.37 -3.85 25.24
CA VAL A 37 -4.11 -3.58 23.82
C VAL A 37 -5.23 -2.72 23.25
N TYR A 38 -6.49 -3.04 23.55
CA TYR A 38 -7.62 -2.21 23.13
C TYR A 38 -7.51 -0.76 23.62
N ARG A 39 -7.25 -0.54 24.92
CA ARG A 39 -7.07 0.81 25.49
C ARG A 39 -5.90 1.55 24.85
N TYR A 40 -4.80 0.84 24.59
CA TYR A 40 -3.65 1.40 23.87
C TYR A 40 -4.04 1.85 22.46
N LEU A 41 -4.77 1.02 21.71
CA LEU A 41 -5.24 1.33 20.36
C LEU A 41 -6.20 2.52 20.35
N VAL A 42 -7.15 2.59 21.29
CA VAL A 42 -8.05 3.75 21.43
C VAL A 42 -7.27 5.04 21.67
N TYR A 43 -6.29 5.00 22.58
CA TYR A 43 -5.40 6.16 22.81
C TYR A 43 -4.62 6.53 21.55
N LYS A 44 -4.00 5.55 20.88
CA LYS A 44 -3.22 5.79 19.67
C LYS A 44 -4.05 6.29 18.51
N ASN A 45 -5.29 5.83 18.35
CA ASN A 45 -6.19 6.32 17.31
C ASN A 45 -6.46 7.83 17.48
N ARG A 46 -6.66 8.30 18.71
CA ARG A 46 -6.81 9.74 18.98
C ARG A 46 -5.53 10.52 18.64
N VAL A 47 -4.37 9.99 19.01
CA VAL A 47 -3.08 10.62 18.70
C VAL A 47 -2.85 10.67 17.20
N PHE A 48 -3.14 9.59 16.47
CA PHE A 48 -2.97 9.51 15.02
C PHE A 48 -3.95 10.41 14.27
N GLU A 49 -5.21 10.44 14.66
CA GLU A 49 -6.22 11.35 14.11
C GLU A 49 -5.86 12.83 14.32
N ALA A 50 -5.25 13.16 15.47
CA ALA A 50 -4.81 14.51 15.77
C ALA A 50 -3.51 14.93 15.06
N SER A 51 -2.73 13.98 14.52
CA SER A 51 -1.40 14.25 13.95
C SER A 51 -1.30 13.88 12.47
N LEU A 52 -1.15 12.59 12.16
CA LEU A 52 -0.88 12.08 10.81
C LEU A 52 -2.15 11.94 9.97
N PHE A 53 -3.29 11.70 10.60
CA PHE A 53 -4.57 11.43 9.95
C PHE A 53 -5.63 12.47 10.30
N THR A 54 -5.23 13.74 10.33
CA THR A 54 -6.19 14.85 10.41
C THR A 54 -7.12 14.80 9.20
N LYS A 55 -8.34 15.34 9.33
CA LYS A 55 -9.32 15.34 8.23
C LYS A 55 -8.74 15.86 6.91
N GLY A 56 -7.95 16.93 6.97
CA GLY A 56 -7.25 17.47 5.79
C GLY A 56 -6.23 16.50 5.19
N MET A 57 -5.41 15.85 6.04
CA MET A 57 -4.41 14.87 5.56
C MET A 57 -5.06 13.61 4.98
N VAL A 58 -6.15 13.12 5.57
CA VAL A 58 -6.89 11.99 5.02
C VAL A 58 -7.42 12.31 3.62
N THR A 59 -7.96 13.52 3.40
CA THR A 59 -8.36 13.97 2.07
C THR A 59 -7.18 14.03 1.09
N VAL A 60 -6.00 14.48 1.52
CA VAL A 60 -4.79 14.44 0.69
C VAL A 60 -4.43 12.99 0.32
N TYR A 61 -4.48 12.05 1.28
CA TYR A 61 -4.23 10.64 1.01
C TYR A 61 -5.25 10.03 0.05
N GLN A 62 -6.53 10.40 0.15
CA GLN A 62 -7.56 9.99 -0.81
C GLN A 62 -7.21 10.44 -2.23
N TYR A 63 -6.86 11.71 -2.42
CA TYR A 63 -6.49 12.23 -3.73
C TYR A 63 -5.22 11.57 -4.27
N LEU A 64 -4.21 11.33 -3.43
CA LEU A 64 -2.99 10.63 -3.83
C LEU A 64 -3.27 9.21 -4.31
N LEU A 65 -4.09 8.45 -3.55
CA LEU A 65 -4.45 7.08 -3.93
C LEU A 65 -5.33 7.06 -5.19
N ALA A 66 -6.27 8.00 -5.33
CA ALA A 66 -7.11 8.12 -6.52
C ALA A 66 -6.26 8.46 -7.77
N ALA A 67 -5.34 9.42 -7.65
CA ALA A 67 -4.37 9.73 -8.70
C ALA A 67 -3.50 8.50 -9.04
N GLY A 68 -3.07 7.74 -8.02
CA GLY A 68 -2.37 6.46 -8.20
C GLY A 68 -3.16 5.44 -9.01
N VAL A 69 -4.47 5.28 -8.75
CA VAL A 69 -5.34 4.40 -9.55
C VAL A 69 -5.43 4.89 -11.00
N ILE A 70 -5.69 6.18 -11.21
CA ILE A 70 -5.82 6.74 -12.57
C ILE A 70 -4.52 6.55 -13.35
N LEU A 71 -3.38 6.88 -12.75
CA LEU A 71 -2.05 6.69 -13.37
C LEU A 71 -1.78 5.22 -13.67
N GLY A 72 -2.08 4.32 -12.72
CA GLY A 72 -1.91 2.89 -12.90
C GLY A 72 -2.75 2.35 -14.07
N LEU A 73 -3.99 2.82 -14.24
CA LEU A 73 -4.87 2.41 -15.32
C LEU A 73 -4.33 2.88 -16.68
N ILE A 74 -3.91 4.16 -16.77
CA ILE A 74 -3.33 4.71 -17.99
C ILE A 74 -2.11 3.91 -18.41
N LEU A 75 -1.19 3.63 -17.48
CA LEU A 75 0.03 2.86 -17.75
C LEU A 75 -0.27 1.42 -18.17
N LEU A 76 -1.18 0.75 -17.46
CA LEU A 76 -1.57 -0.62 -17.78
C LEU A 76 -2.19 -0.72 -19.18
N LEU A 77 -3.14 0.18 -19.51
CA LEU A 77 -3.77 0.22 -20.83
C LEU A 77 -2.74 0.50 -21.92
N TRP A 78 -1.87 1.49 -21.73
CA TRP A 78 -0.79 1.81 -22.66
C TRP A 78 0.10 0.59 -22.93
N ASN A 79 0.50 -0.13 -21.88
CA ASN A 79 1.34 -1.32 -22.01
C ASN A 79 0.62 -2.51 -22.63
N ILE A 80 -0.70 -2.64 -22.45
CA ILE A 80 -1.50 -3.65 -23.16
C ILE A 80 -1.50 -3.35 -24.67
N PHE A 81 -1.79 -2.10 -25.05
CA PHE A 81 -1.84 -1.70 -26.47
C PHE A 81 -0.48 -1.77 -27.18
N LYS A 82 0.63 -1.48 -26.48
CA LYS A 82 1.98 -1.58 -27.05
C LYS A 82 2.61 -2.98 -26.98
N GLY A 83 1.91 -4.01 -26.51
CA GLY A 83 2.47 -5.35 -26.39
C GLY A 83 3.58 -5.47 -25.34
N GLY A 84 3.49 -4.70 -24.25
CA GLY A 84 4.49 -4.63 -23.19
C GLY A 84 4.75 -5.96 -22.46
N LYS A 85 5.93 -6.05 -21.84
CA LYS A 85 6.40 -7.23 -21.09
C LYS A 85 5.39 -7.63 -20.01
N LYS A 86 5.11 -8.93 -19.89
CA LYS A 86 4.18 -9.48 -18.87
C LYS A 86 4.56 -9.08 -17.44
N GLU A 87 5.86 -9.02 -17.13
CA GLU A 87 6.36 -8.63 -15.80
C GLU A 87 5.94 -7.20 -15.41
N ILE A 88 5.95 -6.25 -16.36
CA ILE A 88 5.59 -4.85 -16.11
C ILE A 88 4.08 -4.74 -15.85
N ARG A 89 3.28 -5.39 -16.69
CA ARG A 89 1.82 -5.46 -16.53
C ARG A 89 1.41 -6.02 -15.17
N GLN A 90 2.13 -7.04 -14.67
CA GLN A 90 1.89 -7.58 -13.33
C GLN A 90 2.21 -6.56 -12.22
N GLN A 91 3.28 -5.77 -12.34
CA GLN A 91 3.59 -4.74 -11.35
C GLN A 91 2.55 -3.61 -11.38
N GLU A 92 2.11 -3.20 -12.56
CA GLU A 92 1.05 -2.19 -12.73
C GLU A 92 -0.28 -2.64 -12.12
N ALA A 93 -0.68 -3.89 -12.37
CA ALA A 93 -1.88 -4.48 -11.78
C ALA A 93 -1.79 -4.56 -10.25
N LEU A 94 -0.63 -4.92 -9.70
CA LEU A 94 -0.42 -4.95 -8.24
C LEU A 94 -0.39 -3.56 -7.62
N PHE A 95 0.16 -2.56 -8.33
CA PHE A 95 0.11 -1.16 -7.90
C PHE A 95 -1.34 -0.63 -7.88
N LEU A 96 -2.11 -0.95 -8.92
CA LEU A 96 -3.54 -0.64 -8.99
C LEU A 96 -4.31 -1.26 -7.83
N LEU A 97 -4.10 -2.56 -7.59
CA LEU A 97 -4.74 -3.28 -6.50
C LEU A 97 -4.41 -2.66 -5.13
N ALA A 98 -3.14 -2.31 -4.89
CA ALA A 98 -2.74 -1.68 -3.63
C ALA A 98 -3.41 -0.32 -3.40
N ASN A 99 -3.50 0.53 -4.43
CA ASN A 99 -4.19 1.81 -4.32
C ASN A 99 -5.70 1.62 -4.13
N ALA A 100 -6.31 0.66 -4.83
CA ALA A 100 -7.73 0.34 -4.67
C ALA A 100 -8.05 -0.16 -3.26
N ILE A 101 -7.19 -1.01 -2.67
CA ILE A 101 -7.31 -1.44 -1.28
C ILE A 101 -7.21 -0.23 -0.33
N GLY A 102 -6.27 0.68 -0.56
CA GLY A 102 -6.15 1.91 0.22
C GLY A 102 -7.40 2.79 0.14
N LEU A 103 -7.95 2.99 -1.06
CA LEU A 103 -9.20 3.74 -1.24
C LEU A 103 -10.37 3.06 -0.54
N TYR A 104 -10.51 1.73 -0.69
CA TYR A 104 -11.52 0.96 0.02
C TYR A 104 -11.42 1.17 1.54
N PHE A 105 -10.19 1.11 2.08
CA PHE A 105 -9.97 1.28 3.51
C PHE A 105 -10.30 2.70 4.02
N ILE A 106 -10.13 3.72 3.19
CA ILE A 106 -10.46 5.10 3.57
C ILE A 106 -11.96 5.40 3.38
N PHE A 107 -12.58 4.94 2.29
CA PHE A 107 -13.95 5.31 1.94
C PHE A 107 -15.01 4.40 2.57
N ILE A 108 -14.71 3.12 2.75
CA ILE A 108 -15.68 2.11 3.17
C ILE A 108 -15.46 1.71 4.63
N VAL A 109 -14.20 1.50 5.02
CA VAL A 109 -13.87 1.10 6.39
C VAL A 109 -13.80 2.34 7.26
N SER A 110 -14.65 2.43 8.28
CA SER A 110 -14.63 3.56 9.20
C SER A 110 -13.66 3.32 10.37
N PRO A 111 -13.07 4.38 10.97
CA PRO A 111 -12.16 4.23 12.12
C PRO A 111 -12.79 3.55 13.35
N GLY A 112 -14.11 3.46 13.42
CA GLY A 112 -14.83 2.77 14.49
C GLY A 112 -15.04 1.27 14.26
N GLN A 113 -14.75 0.76 13.06
CA GLN A 113 -14.94 -0.66 12.72
C GLN A 113 -13.74 -1.54 13.08
N LEU A 114 -12.54 -0.96 13.19
CA LEU A 114 -11.31 -1.68 13.51
C LEU A 114 -10.55 -0.94 14.61
N ALA A 115 -10.17 -1.63 15.67
CA ALA A 115 -9.41 -1.02 16.76
C ALA A 115 -8.02 -0.53 16.27
N ALA A 116 -7.38 -1.29 15.38
CA ALA A 116 -6.10 -1.01 14.76
C ALA A 116 -6.22 -0.29 13.40
N TYR A 117 -7.32 0.42 13.14
CA TYR A 117 -7.60 1.09 11.85
C TYR A 117 -6.41 1.87 11.28
N TYR A 118 -5.84 2.81 12.06
CA TYR A 118 -4.74 3.64 11.57
C TYR A 118 -3.43 2.85 11.37
N PHE A 119 -3.23 1.75 12.08
CA PHE A 119 -2.10 0.84 11.82
C PHE A 119 -2.24 0.13 10.47
N PHE A 120 -3.45 -0.34 10.14
CA PHE A 120 -3.71 -0.88 8.81
C PHE A 120 -3.52 0.18 7.72
N LEU A 121 -4.06 1.39 7.92
CA LEU A 121 -3.95 2.47 6.96
C LEU A 121 -2.48 2.85 6.70
N MET A 122 -1.67 2.97 7.76
CA MET A 122 -0.21 3.16 7.64
C MET A 122 0.45 2.02 6.86
N GLY A 123 0.10 0.76 7.17
CA GLY A 123 0.62 -0.40 6.46
C GLY A 123 0.30 -0.37 4.97
N ILE A 124 -0.92 0.00 4.60
CA ILE A 124 -1.34 0.13 3.19
C ILE A 124 -0.58 1.26 2.49
N LEU A 125 -0.41 2.42 3.13
CA LEU A 125 0.34 3.53 2.55
C LEU A 125 1.82 3.17 2.30
N VAL A 126 2.44 2.42 3.22
CA VAL A 126 3.80 1.90 3.04
C VAL A 126 3.83 0.93 1.84
N VAL A 127 2.87 0.02 1.74
CA VAL A 127 2.75 -0.93 0.62
C VAL A 127 2.62 -0.19 -0.70
N VAL A 128 1.74 0.80 -0.79
CA VAL A 128 1.54 1.62 -2.01
C VAL A 128 2.83 2.34 -2.39
N THR A 129 3.52 2.94 -1.42
CA THR A 129 4.78 3.67 -1.65
C THR A 129 5.86 2.74 -2.20
N LEU A 130 6.05 1.57 -1.60
CA LEU A 130 7.02 0.58 -2.07
C LEU A 130 6.68 0.05 -3.46
N ARG A 131 5.39 -0.15 -3.76
CA ARG A 131 4.93 -0.57 -5.09
C ARG A 131 5.16 0.50 -6.14
N PHE A 132 4.93 1.77 -5.81
CA PHE A 132 5.25 2.89 -6.68
C PHE A 132 6.75 2.95 -7.00
N LEU A 133 7.61 2.88 -5.99
CA LEU A 133 9.07 2.87 -6.19
C LEU A 133 9.51 1.71 -7.11
N ARG A 134 8.94 0.52 -6.91
CA ARG A 134 9.24 -0.64 -7.75
C ARG A 134 8.75 -0.48 -9.19
N LEU A 135 7.58 0.13 -9.38
CA LEU A 135 7.05 0.45 -10.69
C LEU A 135 8.00 1.43 -11.42
N VAL A 136 8.45 2.48 -10.76
CA VAL A 136 9.41 3.45 -11.30
C VAL A 136 10.74 2.78 -11.69
N VAL A 137 11.33 1.99 -10.79
CA VAL A 137 12.61 1.29 -11.06
C VAL A 137 12.48 0.32 -12.24
N THR A 138 11.37 -0.41 -12.32
CA THR A 138 11.14 -1.38 -13.41
C THR A 138 10.83 -0.67 -14.72
N GLY A 139 10.05 0.41 -14.67
CA GLY A 139 9.71 1.26 -15.82
C GLY A 139 10.95 1.91 -16.43
N LEU A 140 11.81 2.52 -15.61
CA LEU A 140 13.08 3.12 -16.06
C LEU A 140 13.99 2.11 -16.77
N ARG A 141 14.08 0.88 -16.27
CA ARG A 141 14.89 -0.20 -16.88
C ARG A 141 14.29 -0.76 -18.17
N SER A 142 13.04 -0.44 -18.48
CA SER A 142 12.32 -0.94 -19.65
C SER A 142 12.41 -0.03 -20.87
N VAL A 143 12.87 1.22 -20.70
CA VAL A 143 13.12 2.16 -21.80
C VAL A 143 14.36 1.68 -22.56
N PRO A 144 14.27 1.32 -23.86
CA PRO A 144 15.45 0.95 -24.64
C PRO A 144 16.38 2.16 -24.74
N SER A 145 17.67 1.98 -24.40
CA SER A 145 18.69 2.98 -24.72
C SER A 145 18.74 3.13 -26.23
N LYS A 146 18.54 4.35 -26.72
CA LYS A 146 18.74 4.68 -28.13
C LYS A 146 20.20 4.46 -28.53
#